data_AF-A0A925JNB4-F1
#
_entry.id   AF-A0A925JNB4-F1
#
_cell.length_a   1.000
_cell.length_b   1.000
_cell.length_c   1.000
_cell.angle_alpha   90.00
_cell.angle_beta   90.00
_cell.angle_gamma   90.00
#
_symmetry.space_group_name_H-M   'P 1'
#
loop_
_entity.id
_entity.type
_entity.pdbx_description
1 polymer ?
#
loop_
_entity_poly.entity_id
_entity_poly.type
_entity_poly.pdbx_seq_one_letter_code
_entity_poly.pdbx_strand_id
1 'polypeptide(L)'
;MKDFLRKNGLILAFAVGKFGLHYALYHPAYELHRDEYLYLDQANHLAWGFLEVPPAISIQAYVAQAMGNSFFWVKFWPVLFGALTVWLTGRIVIELGGGRFAQALACLSVLVSSY
;
A
#
# COMPACT_ATOMS: atom_id res chain seq x y z
N MET A 1 -25.10 4.58 -1.60
CA MET A 1 -23.88 4.77 -0.78
C MET A 1 -23.93 4.04 0.57
N LYS A 2 -25.01 4.15 1.37
CA LYS A 2 -25.14 3.46 2.67
C LYS A 2 -24.98 1.92 2.61
N ASP A 3 -25.54 1.27 1.58
CA ASP A 3 -25.44 -0.20 1.44
C ASP A 3 -24.02 -0.68 1.12
N PHE A 4 -23.25 0.12 0.38
CA PHE A 4 -21.85 -0.19 0.09
C PHE A 4 -21.01 -0.15 1.38
N LEU A 5 -21.17 0.90 2.19
CA LEU A 5 -20.48 1.03 3.46
C LEU A 5 -20.91 -0.06 4.46
N ARG A 6 -22.19 -0.45 4.47
CA ARG A 6 -22.67 -1.53 5.34
C ARG A 6 -22.09 -2.89 4.97
N LYS A 7 -21.90 -3.16 3.67
CA LYS A 7 -21.33 -4.43 3.19
C LYS A 7 -19.80 -4.47 3.31
N ASN A 8 -19.11 -3.37 3.01
CA ASN A 8 -17.65 -3.33 2.95
C ASN A 8 -17.00 -2.69 4.18
N GLY A 9 -17.77 -2.24 5.18
CA GLY A 9 -17.24 -1.46 6.31
C GLY A 9 -16.14 -2.19 7.10
N LEU A 10 -16.27 -3.50 7.28
CA LEU A 10 -15.25 -4.32 7.91
C LEU A 10 -13.93 -4.28 7.12
N ILE A 11 -14.01 -4.52 5.81
CA ILE A 11 -12.85 -4.56 4.92
C ILE A 11 -12.18 -3.19 4.84
N LEU A 12 -12.97 -2.12 4.77
CA LEU A 12 -12.47 -0.75 4.79
C LEU A 12 -11.76 -0.43 6.10
N ALA A 13 -12.28 -0.89 7.24
CA ALA A 13 -11.61 -0.72 8.53
C ALA A 13 -10.24 -1.42 8.56
N PHE A 14 -10.13 -2.63 8.00
CA PHE A 14 -8.85 -3.33 7.88
C PHE A 14 -7.88 -2.61 6.92
N ALA A 15 -8.35 -2.10 5.79
CA ALA A 15 -7.52 -1.38 4.83
C ALA A 15 -6.99 -0.05 5.40
N VAL A 16 -7.86 0.74 6.03
CA VAL A 16 -7.47 1.98 6.72
C VAL A 16 -6.55 1.66 7.91
N GLY A 17 -6.85 0.60 8.66
CA GLY A 17 -6.00 0.10 9.74
C GLY A 17 -4.60 -0.27 9.26
N LYS A 18 -4.48 -1.00 8.14
CA LYS A 18 -3.20 -1.34 7.51
C LYS A 18 -2.42 -0.08 7.10
N PHE A 19 -3.08 0.89 6.50
CA PHE A 19 -2.46 2.16 6.11
C PHE A 19 -1.91 2.92 7.33
N GLY A 20 -2.73 3.12 8.36
CA GLY A 20 -2.34 3.85 9.57
C GLY A 20 -1.30 3.12 10.41
N LEU A 21 -1.44 1.80 10.58
CA LEU A 21 -0.52 0.97 11.36
C LEU A 21 0.89 1.02 10.78
N HIS A 22 1.03 1.05 9.45
CA HIS A 22 2.34 1.07 8.82
C HIS A 22 3.12 2.34 9.19
N TYR A 23 2.47 3.50 9.20
CA TYR A 23 3.10 4.74 9.64
C TYR A 23 3.33 4.81 11.15
N ALA A 24 2.44 4.22 11.96
CA ALA A 24 2.60 4.16 13.41
C ALA A 24 3.78 3.27 13.86
N LEU A 25 4.15 2.27 13.06
CA LEU A 25 5.23 1.34 13.36
C LEU A 25 6.60 1.79 12.85
N TYR A 26 6.66 2.83 12.01
CA TYR A 26 7.94 3.37 11.58
C TYR A 26 8.63 4.08 12.73
N HIS A 27 9.83 3.61 13.07
CA HIS A 27 10.65 4.24 14.09
C HIS A 27 11.51 5.35 13.45
N PRO A 28 11.53 6.58 14.03
CA PRO A 28 12.17 7.75 13.42
C PRO A 28 13.70 7.64 13.30
N ALA A 29 14.32 6.66 13.97
CA ALA A 29 15.74 6.39 13.84
C ALA A 29 16.12 5.68 12.52
N TYR A 30 15.14 5.16 11.76
CA TYR A 30 15.41 4.51 10.47
C TYR A 30 15.14 5.47 9.32
N GLU A 31 16.12 5.57 8.43
CA GLU A 31 16.02 6.33 7.18
C GLU A 31 15.45 5.46 6.05
N LEU A 32 15.42 6.02 4.84
CA LEU A 32 15.08 5.26 3.65
C LEU A 32 16.12 4.14 3.41
N HIS A 33 15.63 3.01 2.92
CA HIS A 33 16.49 1.93 2.49
C HIS A 33 17.20 2.27 1.18
N ARG A 34 18.31 1.57 0.91
CA ARG A 34 19.13 1.74 -0.31
C ARG A 34 18.30 1.77 -1.59
N ASP A 35 17.36 0.84 -1.73
CA ASP A 35 16.56 0.71 -2.94
C ASP A 35 15.61 1.91 -3.12
N GLU A 36 15.17 2.53 -2.04
CA GLU A 36 14.29 3.71 -2.11
C GLU A 36 15.05 4.92 -2.61
N TYR A 37 16.31 5.09 -2.21
CA TYR A 37 17.20 6.10 -2.79
C TYR A 37 17.45 5.85 -4.27
N LEU A 38 17.63 4.57 -4.67
CA LEU A 38 17.78 4.21 -6.08
C LEU A 38 16.53 4.59 -6.89
N TYR A 39 15.33 4.31 -6.40
CA TYR A 39 14.09 4.68 -7.08
C TYR A 39 13.90 6.20 -7.16
N LEU A 40 14.26 6.93 -6.11
CA LEU A 40 14.22 8.40 -6.13
C LEU A 40 15.17 9.01 -7.16
N ASP A 41 16.35 8.41 -7.39
CA ASP A 41 17.25 8.89 -8.43
C ASP A 41 16.69 8.64 -9.85
N GLN A 42 15.96 7.55 -10.04
CA GLN A 42 15.28 7.26 -11.31
C GLN A 42 14.22 8.32 -11.68
N ALA A 43 13.67 9.05 -10.71
CA ALA A 43 12.77 10.16 -10.97
C ALA A 43 13.43 11.26 -11.82
N ASN A 44 14.75 11.44 -11.70
CA ASN A 44 15.51 12.40 -12.49
C ASN A 44 15.75 11.93 -13.94
N HIS A 45 15.60 10.63 -14.20
CA HIS A 45 15.92 9.99 -15.47
C HIS A 45 14.77 9.11 -15.96
N LEU A 46 13.54 9.64 -15.98
CA LEU A 46 12.34 8.89 -16.37
C LEU A 46 12.53 8.13 -17.69
N ALA A 47 12.46 6.80 -17.60
CA ALA A 47 12.52 5.88 -18.72
C ALA A 47 11.31 4.94 -18.70
N TRP A 48 11.01 4.31 -19.84
CA TRP A 48 9.95 3.30 -19.97
C TRP A 48 10.28 1.95 -19.30
N GLY A 49 11.31 1.94 -18.44
CA GLY A 49 11.80 0.78 -17.73
C GLY A 49 13.31 0.87 -17.59
N PHE A 50 13.81 0.50 -16.42
CA PHE A 50 15.22 0.26 -16.17
C PHE A 50 15.47 -1.25 -16.15
N LEU A 51 16.73 -1.65 -16.20
CA LEU A 51 17.13 -3.06 -16.17
C LEU A 51 16.59 -3.78 -14.93
N GLU A 52 16.47 -3.07 -13.80
CA GLU A 52 16.09 -3.63 -12.50
C GLU A 52 14.61 -3.42 -12.16
N VAL A 53 13.95 -2.41 -12.74
CA VAL A 53 12.60 -2.02 -12.34
C VAL A 53 11.72 -1.52 -13.50
N PRO A 54 10.42 -1.88 -13.49
CA PRO A 54 9.45 -1.41 -14.49
C PRO A 54 9.19 0.10 -14.36
N PRO A 55 8.66 0.75 -15.41
CA PRO A 55 8.44 2.19 -15.45
C PRO A 55 7.50 2.71 -14.35
N ALA A 56 6.60 1.85 -13.85
CA ALA A 56 5.66 2.22 -12.80
C ALA A 56 6.36 2.72 -11.52
N ILE A 57 7.52 2.17 -11.18
CA ILE A 57 8.28 2.57 -9.98
C ILE A 57 8.89 3.96 -10.17
N SER A 58 9.47 4.23 -11.34
CA SER A 58 10.06 5.54 -11.65
C SER A 58 8.99 6.64 -11.71
N ILE A 59 7.78 6.34 -12.18
CA ILE A 59 6.63 7.27 -12.13
C ILE A 59 6.22 7.58 -10.69
N GLN A 60 6.14 6.56 -9.82
CA GLN A 60 5.83 6.76 -8.39
C GLN A 60 6.88 7.64 -7.71
N ALA A 61 8.16 7.39 -8.00
CA ALA A 61 9.27 8.20 -7.51
C ALA A 61 9.21 9.64 -8.01
N TYR A 62 8.86 9.86 -9.29
CA TYR A 62 8.65 11.20 -9.83
C TYR A 62 7.55 11.97 -9.12
N VAL A 63 6.41 11.32 -8.82
CA VAL A 63 5.34 11.97 -8.05
C VAL A 63 5.78 12.27 -6.63
N ALA A 64 6.52 11.35 -5.98
CA ALA A 64 7.07 11.60 -4.65
C ALA A 64 8.03 12.79 -4.65
N GLN A 65 8.85 12.93 -5.69
CA GLN A 65 9.76 14.06 -5.89
C GLN A 65 9.01 15.36 -6.12
N ALA A 66 7.99 15.37 -6.96
CA ALA A 66 7.13 16.53 -7.18
C ALA A 66 6.43 16.99 -5.89
N MET A 67 6.18 16.07 -4.95
CA MET A 67 5.56 16.34 -3.65
C MET A 67 6.59 16.64 -2.54
N GLY A 68 7.87 16.80 -2.88
CA GLY A 68 8.92 17.25 -1.97
C GLY A 68 9.78 16.15 -1.33
N ASN A 69 9.72 14.91 -1.83
CA ASN A 69 10.58 13.79 -1.39
C ASN A 69 10.57 13.51 0.12
N SER A 70 9.49 13.84 0.82
CA SER A 70 9.37 13.50 2.23
C SER A 70 9.26 11.99 2.42
N PHE A 71 9.73 11.50 3.57
CA PHE A 71 9.61 10.08 3.95
C PHE A 71 8.17 9.56 3.78
N PHE A 72 7.18 10.42 4.07
CA PHE A 72 5.77 10.11 3.88
C PHE A 72 5.44 9.75 2.43
N TRP A 73 5.85 10.58 1.45
CA TRP A 73 5.52 10.39 0.03
C TRP A 73 6.26 9.21 -0.61
N VAL A 74 7.48 8.92 -0.14
CA VAL A 74 8.23 7.74 -0.58
C VAL A 74 7.54 6.46 -0.11
N LYS A 75 7.14 6.41 1.17
CA LYS A 75 6.42 5.25 1.74
C LYS A 75 4.94 5.19 1.35
N PHE A 76 4.36 6.28 0.84
CA PHE A 76 2.94 6.36 0.52
C PHE A 76 2.50 5.26 -0.47
N TRP A 77 3.27 5.05 -1.54
CA TRP A 77 2.95 4.08 -2.57
C TRP A 77 2.90 2.63 -2.08
N PRO A 78 3.96 2.09 -1.44
CA PRO A 78 3.90 0.73 -0.92
C PRO A 78 2.80 0.56 0.14
N VAL A 79 2.57 1.58 0.99
CA VAL A 79 1.50 1.53 2.00
C VAL A 79 0.11 1.52 1.37
N LEU A 80 -0.10 2.35 0.33
CA LEU A 80 -1.34 2.39 -0.43
C LEU A 80 -1.62 1.04 -1.09
N PHE A 81 -0.66 0.46 -1.78
CA PHE A 81 -0.84 -0.85 -2.41
C PHE A 81 -1.06 -1.96 -1.39
N GLY A 82 -0.38 -1.92 -0.24
CA GLY A 82 -0.66 -2.84 0.88
C GLY A 82 -2.10 -2.75 1.39
N ALA A 83 -2.62 -1.53 1.57
CA ALA A 83 -4.01 -1.30 1.98
C ALA A 83 -5.02 -1.74 0.90
N LEU A 84 -4.73 -1.48 -0.38
CA LEU A 84 -5.54 -1.92 -1.50
C LEU A 84 -5.58 -3.44 -1.63
N THR A 85 -4.46 -4.13 -1.36
CA THR A 85 -4.42 -5.60 -1.33
C THR A 85 -5.36 -6.15 -0.25
N VAL A 86 -5.32 -5.61 0.98
CA VAL A 86 -6.25 -5.99 2.05
C VAL A 86 -7.71 -5.78 1.61
N TRP A 87 -7.99 -4.64 0.99
CA TRP A 87 -9.32 -4.34 0.48
C TRP A 87 -9.77 -5.33 -0.59
N LEU A 88 -8.91 -5.62 -1.56
CA LEU A 88 -9.19 -6.54 -2.66
C LEU A 88 -9.40 -7.97 -2.16
N THR A 89 -8.59 -8.44 -1.21
CA THR A 89 -8.77 -9.74 -0.56
C THR A 89 -10.14 -9.86 0.08
N GLY A 90 -10.57 -8.85 0.85
CA GLY A 90 -11.91 -8.84 1.44
C GLY A 90 -13.02 -8.87 0.38
N ARG A 91 -12.85 -8.14 -0.73
CA ARG A 91 -13.81 -8.13 -1.85
C ARG A 91 -13.91 -9.50 -2.52
N ILE A 92 -12.79 -10.18 -2.73
CA ILE A 92 -12.76 -11.55 -3.28
C ILE A 92 -13.53 -12.50 -2.36
N VAL A 93 -13.35 -12.41 -1.05
CA VAL A 93 -14.09 -13.25 -0.08
C VAL A 93 -15.60 -13.01 -0.16
N ILE A 94 -16.04 -11.75 -0.32
CA ILE A 94 -17.46 -11.44 -0.52
C ILE A 94 -17.98 -12.11 -1.81
N GLU A 95 -17.24 -12.00 -2.90
CA GLU A 95 -17.65 -12.54 -4.20
C GLU A 95 -17.73 -14.08 -4.18
N LEU A 96 -16.88 -14.73 -3.39
CA LEU A 96 -16.90 -16.17 -3.13
C LEU A 96 -17.99 -16.61 -2.15
N GLY A 97 -18.88 -15.70 -1.71
CA GLY A 97 -19.96 -16.01 -0.77
C GLY A 97 -19.54 -16.11 0.70
N GLY A 98 -18.34 -15.63 1.05
CA GLY A 98 -17.82 -15.67 2.41
C GLY A 98 -18.53 -14.70 3.36
N GLY A 99 -18.94 -15.23 4.51
CA GLY A 99 -19.53 -14.43 5.59
C GLY A 99 -18.54 -13.48 6.27
N ARG A 100 -19.00 -12.73 7.28
CA ARG A 100 -18.20 -11.74 8.02
C ARG A 100 -16.94 -12.33 8.66
N PHE A 101 -17.04 -13.56 9.19
CA PHE A 101 -15.90 -14.25 9.79
C PHE A 101 -14.80 -14.55 8.76
N ALA A 102 -15.17 -15.07 7.58
CA ALA A 102 -14.23 -15.34 6.50
C ALA A 102 -13.54 -14.05 6.01
N GLN A 103 -14.29 -12.96 5.90
CA GLN A 103 -13.72 -11.65 5.52
C GLN A 103 -12.72 -11.16 6.56
N ALA A 104 -13.07 -11.21 7.86
CA ALA A 104 -12.18 -10.81 8.94
C ALA A 104 -10.90 -11.64 8.97
N LEU A 105 -11.02 -12.97 8.85
CA LEU A 105 -9.89 -13.89 8.86
C LEU A 105 -8.95 -13.61 7.70
N ALA A 106 -9.46 -13.50 6.47
CA ALA A 106 -8.65 -13.24 5.29
C ALA A 106 -7.96 -11.86 5.34
N CYS A 107 -8.69 -10.81 5.75
CA CYS A 107 -8.09 -9.48 5.90
C CYS A 107 -7.00 -9.46 6.97
N LEU A 108 -7.21 -10.16 8.10
CA LEU A 108 -6.22 -10.29 9.17
C LEU A 108 -4.97 -11.05 8.71
N SER A 109 -5.14 -12.14 7.95
CA SER A 109 -4.02 -12.91 7.39
C SER A 109 -3.13 -12.04 6.49
N VAL A 110 -3.72 -11.21 5.64
CA VAL A 110 -2.96 -10.28 4.79
C VAL A 110 -2.36 -9.13 5.60
N LEU A 111 -3.07 -8.62 6.61
CA LEU A 111 -2.58 -7.52 7.45
C LEU A 111 -1.29 -7.89 8.20
N VAL A 112 -1.23 -9.12 8.73
CA VAL A 112 -0.10 -9.65 9.52
C VAL A 112 0.94 -10.37 8.64
N SER A 113 0.67 -10.51 7.34
CA SER A 113 1.65 -11.02 6.38
C SER A 113 2.94 -10.19 6.42
N SER A 114 4.08 -10.87 6.29
CA SER A 114 5.41 -10.25 6.20
C SER A 114 5.70 -9.60 4.85
N TYR A 115 4.81 -9.80 3.87
CA TYR A 115 4.89 -9.28 2.51
C TYR A 115 3.99 -8.06 2.33
#